data_AF-A0A368H7E9-F1
#
_entry.id   AF-A0A368H7E9-F1
#
_cell.length_a   1.000
_cell.length_b   1.000
_cell.length_c   1.000
_cell.angle_alpha   90.00
_cell.angle_beta   90.00
_cell.angle_gamma   90.00
#
_symmetry.space_group_name_H-M   'P 1'
#
loop_
_entity.id
_entity.type
_entity.pdbx_description
1 polymer ?
#
loop_
_entity_poly.entity_id
_entity_poly.type
_entity_poly.pdbx_seq_one_letter_code
_entity_poly.pdbx_strand_id
1 'polypeptide(L)'
;MAKHECTLLQACAPGGGNQPATITLFTDENYNSSQHAYYKSVATNLIRSALAKYGINYVDGMATITPRSSFGRVAIDIYASGGMNCDTLPGFVKDMIRGHLLVNGASIRCGNNPVIFV
;
A
#
# COMPACT_ATOMS: atom_id res chain seq x y z
N MET A 1 -38.36 6.19 0.23
CA MET A 1 -37.32 5.23 0.65
C MET A 1 -35.97 5.91 0.54
N ALA A 2 -35.20 5.88 1.63
CA ALA A 2 -33.81 6.33 1.83
C ALA A 2 -33.38 7.70 1.27
N LYS A 3 -33.30 8.66 2.20
CA LYS A 3 -32.60 9.94 2.06
C LYS A 3 -31.10 9.70 1.88
N HIS A 4 -30.48 10.51 1.03
CA HIS A 4 -29.04 10.58 0.83
C HIS A 4 -28.41 11.34 2.01
N GLU A 5 -28.09 10.61 3.07
CA GLU A 5 -27.36 11.11 4.23
C GLU A 5 -25.91 10.66 4.09
N CYS A 6 -25.14 11.50 3.40
CA CYS A 6 -23.68 11.44 3.32
C CYS A 6 -23.09 11.97 4.64
N THR A 7 -23.40 11.29 5.75
CA THR A 7 -23.00 11.68 7.10
C THR A 7 -22.20 10.53 7.72
N LEU A 8 -20.87 10.71 7.76
CA LEU A 8 -19.87 9.81 8.34
C LEU A 8 -19.79 8.41 7.67
N LEU A 9 -18.64 8.09 7.07
CA LEU A 9 -18.27 6.75 6.58
C LEU A 9 -18.86 6.29 5.23
N GLN A 10 -18.85 7.16 4.21
CA GLN A 10 -19.23 6.77 2.85
C GLN A 10 -18.05 6.20 2.05
N ALA A 11 -17.70 4.95 2.31
CA ALA A 11 -16.82 4.17 1.43
C ALA A 11 -17.32 2.73 1.25
N CYS A 12 -18.61 2.55 0.97
CA CYS A 12 -19.15 1.25 0.58
C CYS A 12 -20.27 1.44 -0.45
N ALA A 13 -19.90 1.47 -1.73
CA ALA A 13 -20.76 0.97 -2.81
C ALA A 13 -20.14 -0.35 -3.32
N PRO A 14 -20.94 -1.39 -3.59
CA PRO A 14 -20.43 -2.65 -4.13
C PRO A 14 -20.01 -2.43 -5.60
N GLY A 15 -18.72 -2.54 -5.90
CA GLY A 15 -18.19 -2.70 -7.26
C GLY A 15 -17.76 -1.44 -8.02
N GLY A 16 -17.39 -0.33 -7.38
CA GLY A 16 -16.89 0.88 -8.07
C GLY A 16 -15.64 1.46 -7.41
N GLY A 17 -14.58 1.65 -8.20
CA GLY A 17 -13.20 1.84 -7.75
C GLY A 17 -12.90 3.04 -6.84
N ASN A 18 -11.76 2.94 -6.15
CA ASN A 18 -11.14 3.89 -5.22
C ASN A 18 -11.49 3.68 -3.74
N GLN A 19 -11.22 2.48 -3.23
CA GLN A 19 -11.23 2.23 -1.79
C GLN A 19 -9.86 2.59 -1.17
N PRO A 20 -9.83 2.97 0.12
CA PRO A 20 -8.56 3.11 0.82
C PRO A 20 -7.89 1.75 0.88
N ALA A 21 -6.57 1.72 0.71
CA ALA A 21 -5.82 0.48 0.69
C ALA A 21 -4.55 0.64 1.52
N THR A 22 -4.32 -0.33 2.39
CA THR A 22 -3.11 -0.45 3.20
C THR A 22 -2.28 -1.60 2.65
N ILE A 23 -1.02 -1.35 2.36
CA ILE A 23 -0.03 -2.37 1.99
C ILE A 23 1.08 -2.30 3.02
N THR A 24 1.44 -3.43 3.63
CA THR A 24 2.62 -3.53 4.47
C THR A 24 3.62 -4.41 3.75
N LEU A 25 4.78 -3.85 3.39
CA LEU A 25 5.89 -4.61 2.82
C LEU A 25 6.78 -5.10 3.96
N PHE A 26 7.14 -6.38 3.95
CA PHE A 26 8.07 -6.97 4.90
C PHE A 26 9.38 -7.27 4.18
N THR A 27 10.49 -6.85 4.78
CA THR A 27 11.83 -7.13 4.26
C THR A 27 12.59 -8.04 5.22
N ASP A 28 13.67 -8.66 4.73
CA ASP A 28 14.60 -9.39 5.60
C ASP A 28 15.69 -8.46 6.20
N GLU A 29 15.69 -7.18 5.83
CA GLU A 29 16.69 -6.23 6.29
C GLU A 29 16.50 -5.87 7.78
N ASN A 30 17.59 -5.81 8.54
CA ASN A 30 17.56 -5.35 9.93
C ASN A 30 17.17 -3.88 10.01
N TYR A 31 16.19 -3.56 10.84
CA TYR A 31 15.72 -2.18 10.95
C TYR A 31 16.76 -1.27 11.63
N ASN A 32 17.15 -0.22 10.93
CA ASN A 32 17.96 0.87 11.48
C ASN A 32 17.19 2.20 11.45
N SER A 33 16.89 2.76 12.62
CA SER A 33 16.19 4.05 12.72
C SER A 33 16.97 5.20 12.09
N SER A 34 18.30 5.11 11.97
CA SER A 34 19.12 6.11 11.28
C SER A 34 18.91 6.10 9.76
N GLN A 35 18.40 4.99 9.22
CA GLN A 35 18.14 4.81 7.78
C GLN A 35 16.66 5.01 7.43
N HIS A 36 15.86 5.59 8.34
CA HIS A 36 14.42 5.80 8.12
C HIS A 36 14.11 6.55 6.82
N ALA A 37 14.88 7.60 6.53
CA ALA A 37 14.75 8.37 5.29
C ALA A 37 15.08 7.54 4.04
N TYR A 38 16.08 6.66 4.15
CA TYR A 38 16.46 5.74 3.07
C TYR A 38 15.33 4.73 2.80
N TYR A 39 14.78 4.09 3.83
CA TYR A 39 13.65 3.16 3.67
C TYR A 39 12.43 3.81 3.05
N LYS A 40 12.12 5.04 3.49
CA LYS A 40 11.03 5.82 2.91
C LYS A 40 11.28 6.08 1.42
N SER A 41 12.48 6.51 1.05
CA SER A 41 12.84 6.77 -0.35
C SER A 41 12.74 5.52 -1.23
N VAL A 42 13.26 4.38 -0.76
CA VAL A 42 13.18 3.09 -1.47
C VAL A 42 11.72 2.69 -1.70
N ALA A 43 10.89 2.75 -0.66
CA ALA A 43 9.47 2.45 -0.77
C ALA A 43 8.72 3.41 -1.71
N THR A 44 9.03 4.71 -1.67
CA THR A 44 8.44 5.68 -2.60
C THR A 44 8.78 5.34 -4.05
N ASN A 45 10.04 4.99 -4.34
CA ASN A 45 10.45 4.57 -5.68
C ASN A 45 9.79 3.26 -6.11
N LEU A 46 9.60 2.31 -5.19
CA LEU A 46 8.89 1.07 -5.45
C LEU A 46 7.43 1.31 -5.84
N ILE A 47 6.71 2.11 -5.04
CA ILE A 47 5.32 2.48 -5.32
C ILE A 47 5.22 3.21 -6.65
N ARG A 48 6.10 4.19 -6.89
CA ARG A 48 6.12 4.94 -8.15
C ARG A 48 6.32 4.01 -9.36
N SER A 49 7.30 3.11 -9.27
CA SER A 49 7.61 2.16 -10.36
C SER A 49 6.47 1.17 -10.59
N ALA A 50 5.90 0.66 -9.52
CA ALA A 50 4.77 -0.25 -9.60
C ALA A 50 3.54 0.46 -10.18
N LEU A 51 3.19 1.66 -9.72
CA LEU A 51 2.02 2.42 -10.21
C LEU A 51 2.16 2.78 -11.68
N ALA A 52 3.38 3.13 -12.12
CA ALA A 52 3.68 3.39 -13.52
C ALA A 52 3.36 2.17 -14.42
N LYS A 53 3.57 0.93 -13.96
CA LYS A 53 3.18 -0.28 -14.71
C LYS A 53 1.67 -0.41 -14.92
N TYR A 54 0.87 0.14 -14.00
CA TYR A 54 -0.59 0.15 -14.08
C TYR A 54 -1.13 1.45 -14.72
N GLY A 55 -0.25 2.30 -15.27
CA GLY A 55 -0.64 3.58 -15.85
C GLY A 55 -1.12 4.61 -14.83
N ILE A 56 -0.85 4.40 -13.53
CA ILE A 56 -1.22 5.32 -12.46
C ILE A 56 -0.03 6.26 -12.20
N ASN A 57 -0.26 7.56 -12.33
CA ASN A 57 0.73 8.56 -11.94
C ASN A 57 0.74 8.71 -10.42
N TYR A 58 1.87 8.40 -9.79
CA TYR A 58 2.05 8.68 -8.37
C TYR A 58 2.07 10.20 -8.14
N VAL A 59 1.09 10.70 -7.39
CA VAL A 59 1.07 12.08 -6.90
C VAL A 59 1.50 12.12 -5.44
N ASP A 60 2.25 13.14 -5.07
CA ASP A 60 2.67 13.32 -3.68
C ASP A 60 1.43 13.49 -2.80
N GLY A 61 1.40 12.79 -1.66
CA GLY A 61 0.20 12.70 -0.80
C GLY A 61 -0.84 11.65 -1.21
N MET A 62 -0.69 10.95 -2.35
CA MET A 62 -1.57 9.82 -2.72
C MET A 62 -1.46 8.66 -1.73
N ALA A 63 -0.24 8.41 -1.24
CA ALA A 63 0.03 7.36 -0.27
C ALA A 63 0.96 7.86 0.84
N THR A 64 0.59 7.54 2.07
CA THR A 64 1.40 7.75 3.26
C THR A 64 2.31 6.55 3.47
N ILE A 65 3.63 6.77 3.43
CA ILE A 65 4.64 5.72 3.57
C ILE A 65 5.31 5.87 4.93
N THR A 66 5.21 4.82 5.74
CA THR A 66 5.71 4.77 7.11
C THR A 66 6.58 3.52 7.28
N PRO A 67 7.92 3.67 7.24
CA PRO A 67 8.80 2.58 7.63
C PRO A 67 8.72 2.37 9.15
N ARG A 68 8.84 1.13 9.60
CA ARG A 68 8.82 0.76 11.02
C ARG A 68 9.65 -0.50 11.27
N SER A 69 10.01 -0.70 12.53
CA SER A 69 10.55 -1.99 12.97
C SER A 69 9.41 -2.97 13.18
N SER A 70 9.54 -4.17 12.60
CA SER A 70 8.67 -5.31 12.83
C SER A 70 9.54 -6.53 13.09
N PHE A 71 9.50 -7.07 14.32
CA PHE A 71 10.34 -8.19 14.75
C PHE A 71 11.84 -8.00 14.47
N GLY A 72 12.35 -6.76 14.59
CA GLY A 72 13.76 -6.43 14.31
C GLY A 72 14.08 -6.19 12.84
N ARG A 73 13.12 -6.40 11.93
CA ARG A 73 13.26 -6.19 10.49
C ARG A 73 12.53 -4.94 10.01
N VAL A 74 12.88 -4.44 8.83
CA VAL A 74 12.18 -3.31 8.21
C VAL A 74 10.83 -3.79 7.67
N ALA A 75 9.76 -3.18 8.17
CA ALA A 75 8.43 -3.23 7.58
C ALA A 75 8.03 -1.83 7.11
N ILE A 76 7.31 -1.74 6.01
CA ILE A 76 6.92 -0.48 5.40
C ILE A 76 5.42 -0.48 5.20
N ASP A 77 4.72 0.33 5.99
CA ASP A 77 3.29 0.54 5.84
C ASP A 77 3.04 1.65 4.83
N ILE A 78 2.19 1.34 3.86
CA ILE A 78 1.79 2.20 2.76
C ILE A 78 0.29 2.33 2.83
N TYR A 79 -0.20 3.52 3.14
CA TYR A 79 -1.62 3.81 3.21
C TYR A 79 -2.02 4.71 2.04
N ALA A 80 -2.77 4.20 1.09
CA ALA A 80 -3.43 5.01 0.07
C ALA A 80 -4.85 5.34 0.54
N SER A 81 -5.19 6.63 0.56
CA SER A 81 -6.52 7.10 0.98
C SER A 81 -7.62 6.80 -0.05
N GLY A 82 -7.25 6.55 -1.30
CA GLY A 82 -8.12 6.17 -2.41
C GLY A 82 -7.34 6.02 -3.71
N GLY A 83 -8.00 5.65 -4.80
CA GLY A 83 -7.37 5.54 -6.13
C GLY A 83 -6.80 4.17 -6.48
N MET A 84 -6.89 3.18 -5.58
CA MET A 84 -6.38 1.83 -5.84
C MET A 84 -7.52 0.86 -6.18
N ASN A 85 -7.32 0.08 -7.24
CA ASN A 85 -8.24 -0.99 -7.63
C ASN A 85 -7.85 -2.29 -6.90
N CYS A 86 -8.70 -2.71 -5.96
CA CYS A 86 -8.51 -3.89 -5.12
C CYS A 86 -8.37 -5.20 -5.91
N ASP A 87 -8.95 -5.29 -7.12
CA ASP A 87 -8.83 -6.49 -7.96
C ASP A 87 -7.41 -6.63 -8.53
N THR A 88 -6.78 -5.50 -8.86
CA THR A 88 -5.41 -5.45 -9.43
C THR A 88 -4.33 -5.37 -8.35
N LEU A 89 -4.71 -5.05 -7.11
CA LEU A 89 -3.79 -4.78 -6.02
C LEU A 89 -2.90 -5.97 -5.63
N PRO A 90 -3.41 -7.23 -5.60
CA PRO A 90 -2.55 -8.40 -5.37
C PRO A 90 -1.47 -8.57 -6.44
N GLY A 91 -1.80 -8.33 -7.72
CA GLY A 91 -0.83 -8.35 -8.81
C GLY A 91 0.23 -7.26 -8.64
N PHE A 92 -0.23 -6.05 -8.29
CA PHE A 92 0.63 -4.89 -8.06
C PHE A 92 1.68 -5.15 -6.99
N VAL A 93 1.27 -5.73 -5.86
CA VAL A 93 2.17 -6.05 -4.76
C VAL A 93 3.10 -7.23 -5.11
N LYS A 94 2.65 -8.22 -5.88
CA LYS A 94 3.56 -9.26 -6.41
C LYS A 94 4.67 -8.65 -7.27
N ASP A 95 4.34 -7.66 -8.08
CA ASP A 95 5.33 -6.93 -8.87
C ASP A 95 6.30 -6.12 -8.00
N MET A 96 5.85 -5.55 -6.87
CA MET A 96 6.75 -4.91 -5.90
C MET A 96 7.70 -5.90 -5.25
N ILE A 97 7.20 -7.07 -4.82
CA ILE A 97 8.01 -8.14 -4.22
C ILE A 97 9.04 -8.63 -5.25
N ARG A 98 8.61 -8.91 -6.49
CA ARG A 98 9.51 -9.36 -7.56
C ARG A 98 10.51 -8.30 -8.00
N GLY A 99 10.12 -7.03 -7.95
CA GLY A 99 10.95 -5.90 -8.37
C GLY A 99 12.04 -5.53 -7.36
N HIS A 100 12.00 -6.06 -6.14
CA HIS A 100 12.95 -5.69 -5.10
C HIS A 100 13.40 -6.89 -4.27
N LEU A 101 14.68 -7.26 -4.41
CA LEU A 101 15.34 -8.36 -3.69
C LEU A 101 15.21 -8.32 -2.15
N LEU A 102 14.89 -7.16 -1.58
CA LEU A 102 14.78 -6.99 -0.13
C LEU A 102 13.39 -7.32 0.42
N VAL A 103 12.32 -7.24 -0.39
CA VAL A 103 10.96 -7.50 0.08
C VAL A 103 10.70 -9.00 0.01
N ASN A 104 10.49 -9.63 1.16
CA ASN A 104 10.26 -11.08 1.26
C ASN A 104 8.77 -11.43 1.29
N GLY A 105 7.92 -10.46 1.59
CA GLY A 105 6.48 -10.64 1.54
C GLY A 105 5.73 -9.33 1.74
N ALA A 106 4.43 -9.38 1.56
CA ALA A 106 3.58 -8.23 1.82
C ALA A 106 2.20 -8.63 2.31
N SER A 107 1.57 -7.73 3.06
CA SER A 107 0.17 -7.85 3.43
C SER A 107 -0.63 -6.70 2.83
N ILE A 108 -1.81 -7.00 2.30
CA ILE A 108 -2.64 -6.06 1.58
C ILE A 108 -4.01 -6.03 2.22
N ARG A 109 -4.52 -4.86 2.53
CA ARG A 109 -5.87 -4.65 3.01
C ARG A 109 -6.54 -3.60 2.15
N CYS A 110 -7.64 -3.95 1.52
CA CYS A 110 -8.37 -3.03 0.65
C CYS A 110 -9.75 -2.76 1.25
N GLY A 111 -10.01 -1.52 1.70
CA GLY A 111 -11.25 -1.15 2.36
C GLY A 111 -11.61 -2.08 3.53
N ASN A 112 -12.81 -2.66 3.46
CA ASN A 112 -13.32 -3.62 4.43
C ASN A 112 -12.95 -5.08 4.09
N ASN A 113 -12.19 -5.31 3.03
CA ASN A 113 -11.75 -6.64 2.61
C ASN A 113 -10.65 -7.15 3.57
N PRO A 114 -10.57 -8.47 3.83
CA PRO A 114 -9.59 -9.03 4.75
C PRO A 114 -8.16 -8.83 4.25
N VAL A 115 -7.21 -8.95 5.18
CA VAL A 115 -5.78 -8.86 4.87
C VAL A 115 -5.37 -10.07 4.03
N ILE A 116 -4.87 -9.82 2.82
CA ILE A 116 -4.30 -10.83 1.92
C ILE A 116 -2.78 -10.80 2.09
N PHE A 117 -2.18 -11.92 2.43
CA PHE A 117 -0.72 -12.09 2.47
C PHE A 117 -0.25 -12.64 1.13
N VAL A 118 0.79 -12.01 0.58
CA VAL A 118 1.32 -12.26 -0.76
C VAL A 118 2.82 -12.45 -0.72
#